data_AF-A0A839QT76-F1
#
_entry.id   AF-A0A839QT76-F1
#
_cell.length_a   1.000
_cell.length_b   1.000
_cell.length_c   1.000
_cell.angle_alpha   90.00
_cell.angle_beta   90.00
_cell.angle_gamma   90.00
#
_symmetry.space_group_name_H-M   'P 1'
#
loop_
_entity.id
_entity.type
_entity.pdbx_description
1 polymer ?
#
loop_
_entity_poly.entity_id
_entity_poly.type
_entity_poly.pdbx_seq_one_letter_code
_entity_poly.pdbx_strand_id
1 'polypeptide(L)'
;MTEKPAPGESWAYRARGKDPLVEVKVMRFGTEKPPRVLIQFADERKKEEWVPPSRLKTPWNNAAAFSEREQRWARLEEGYRGPFDPELNAAEQIIELFMDKEMVEIEYNSGSALRIKNFGYLMGLLRISRGFFTHYAHAFAEGGDTIVPWPATIAVGARFAEVHPEDVLRYIADEEARAENESVHGMRVHRGFISAEVCKREDEEHGRPTRRFLRAWCRYEPQSATV
;
A
#
# COMPACT_ATOMS: atom_id res chain seq x y z
N MET A 1 2.12 -18.78 -10.05
CA MET A 1 2.83 -19.04 -11.33
C MET A 1 2.13 -18.23 -12.40
N THR A 2 2.83 -17.32 -13.09
CA THR A 2 2.25 -16.57 -14.21
C THR A 2 2.18 -17.50 -15.41
N GLU A 3 0.98 -17.83 -15.87
CA GLU A 3 0.80 -18.62 -17.09
C GLU A 3 1.50 -17.92 -18.26
N LYS A 4 2.18 -18.71 -19.10
CA LYS A 4 2.85 -18.19 -20.29
C LYS A 4 1.92 -18.39 -21.48
N PRO A 5 1.70 -17.37 -22.32
CA PRO A 5 0.92 -17.54 -23.53
C PRO A 5 1.54 -18.59 -24.45
N ALA A 6 0.70 -19.35 -25.15
CA ALA A 6 1.09 -20.24 -26.23
C ALA A 6 0.38 -19.88 -27.55
N PRO A 7 0.96 -20.21 -28.72
CA PRO A 7 0.31 -19.97 -30.00
C PRO A 7 -1.03 -20.70 -30.09
N GLY A 8 -2.05 -20.02 -30.61
CA GLY A 8 -3.41 -20.53 -30.74
C GLY A 8 -4.34 -20.19 -29.58
N GLU A 9 -3.82 -19.74 -28.44
CA GLU A 9 -4.63 -19.42 -27.26
C GLU A 9 -5.28 -18.04 -27.33
N SER A 10 -6.48 -17.91 -26.77
CA SER A 10 -7.14 -16.62 -26.53
C SER A 10 -6.70 -16.02 -25.20
N TRP A 11 -6.28 -14.76 -25.24
CA TRP A 11 -5.76 -14.01 -24.10
C TRP A 11 -6.43 -12.64 -23.98
N ALA A 12 -6.49 -12.15 -22.74
CA ALA A 12 -6.92 -10.80 -22.42
C ALA A 12 -5.78 -9.81 -22.67
N TYR A 13 -5.98 -8.89 -23.61
CA TYR A 13 -5.04 -7.84 -23.99
C TYR A 13 -5.45 -6.49 -23.40
N ARG A 14 -4.46 -5.72 -22.95
CA ARG A 14 -4.62 -4.32 -22.54
C ARG A 14 -3.60 -3.42 -23.25
N ALA A 15 -4.08 -2.44 -24.01
CA ALA A 15 -3.22 -1.51 -24.73
C ALA A 15 -2.47 -0.54 -23.80
N ARG A 16 -3.18 0.08 -22.85
CA ARG A 16 -2.65 0.97 -21.81
C ARG A 16 -3.24 0.65 -20.45
N GLY A 17 -2.57 1.05 -19.36
CA GLY A 17 -2.89 0.60 -17.99
C GLY A 17 -4.37 0.64 -17.57
N LYS A 18 -5.15 1.62 -18.06
CA LYS A 18 -6.59 1.80 -17.73
C LYS A 18 -7.55 1.35 -18.81
N ASP A 19 -7.07 0.86 -19.95
CA ASP A 19 -7.92 0.44 -21.06
C ASP A 19 -8.65 -0.88 -20.72
N PRO A 20 -9.88 -1.07 -21.24
CA PRO A 20 -10.61 -2.33 -21.05
C PRO A 20 -9.83 -3.50 -21.65
N LEU A 21 -10.03 -4.69 -21.08
CA LEU A 21 -9.51 -5.93 -21.64
C LEU A 21 -10.28 -6.27 -22.92
N VAL A 22 -9.56 -6.67 -23.94
CA VAL A 22 -10.13 -7.18 -25.19
C VAL A 22 -9.55 -8.55 -25.52
N GLU A 23 -10.34 -9.38 -26.21
CA GLU A 23 -9.89 -10.71 -26.63
C GLU A 23 -8.93 -10.61 -27.80
N VAL A 24 -7.80 -11.31 -27.67
CA VAL A 24 -6.84 -11.50 -28.76
C VAL A 24 -6.40 -12.94 -28.82
N LYS A 25 -6.07 -13.42 -30.00
CA LYS A 25 -5.44 -14.73 -30.21
C LYS A 25 -3.93 -14.57 -30.34
N VAL A 26 -3.17 -15.39 -29.63
CA VAL A 26 -1.72 -15.44 -29.74
C VAL A 26 -1.36 -16.18 -31.03
N MET A 27 -0.64 -15.53 -31.94
CA MET A 27 -0.30 -16.12 -33.24
C MET A 27 1.08 -16.75 -33.22
N ARG A 28 2.10 -16.01 -32.75
CA ARG A 28 3.48 -16.52 -32.62
C ARG A 28 4.35 -15.61 -31.75
N PHE A 29 5.47 -16.16 -31.29
CA PHE A 29 6.50 -15.42 -30.57
C PHE A 29 7.57 -14.90 -31.53
N GLY A 30 8.01 -13.66 -31.30
CA GLY A 30 9.16 -13.09 -31.98
C GLY A 30 10.45 -13.71 -31.43
N THR A 31 11.42 -13.91 -32.32
CA THR A 31 12.74 -14.48 -31.98
C THR A 31 13.78 -13.41 -31.63
N GLU A 32 13.50 -12.15 -31.99
CA GLU A 32 14.40 -11.01 -31.78
C GLU A 32 14.15 -10.28 -30.46
N LYS A 33 15.17 -9.57 -29.97
CA LYS A 33 15.08 -8.73 -28.77
C LYS A 33 14.70 -7.29 -29.15
N PRO A 34 13.82 -6.61 -28.39
CA PRO A 34 13.13 -7.09 -27.19
C PRO A 34 12.00 -8.08 -27.50
N PRO A 35 11.61 -8.96 -26.55
CA PRO A 35 10.58 -9.97 -26.81
C PRO A 35 9.26 -9.34 -27.24
N ARG A 36 8.66 -9.94 -28.27
CA ARG A 36 7.38 -9.53 -28.86
C ARG A 36 6.51 -10.76 -29.11
N VAL A 37 5.21 -10.56 -29.05
CA VAL A 37 4.20 -11.56 -29.41
C VAL A 37 3.35 -10.98 -30.52
N LEU A 38 3.17 -11.73 -31.60
CA LEU A 38 2.21 -11.38 -32.63
C LEU A 38 0.84 -11.82 -32.14
N ILE A 39 -0.08 -10.87 -32.04
CA ILE A 39 -1.45 -11.11 -31.65
C ILE A 39 -2.39 -10.80 -32.81
N GLN A 40 -3.56 -11.43 -32.81
CA GLN A 40 -4.67 -11.12 -33.71
C GLN A 40 -5.88 -10.72 -32.87
N PHE A 41 -6.46 -9.55 -33.11
CA PHE A 41 -7.69 -9.14 -32.42
C PHE A 41 -8.86 -10.04 -32.82
N ALA A 42 -9.74 -10.38 -31.88
CA ALA A 42 -10.94 -11.17 -32.15
C ALA A 42 -12.07 -10.39 -32.85
N ASP A 43 -11.84 -9.12 -33.18
CA ASP A 43 -12.79 -8.27 -33.89
C ASP A 43 -12.94 -8.66 -35.38
N GLU A 44 -13.93 -8.07 -36.06
CA GLU A 44 -14.21 -8.35 -37.47
C GLU A 44 -13.04 -8.03 -38.40
N ARG A 45 -12.18 -7.09 -38.00
CA ARG A 45 -11.03 -6.65 -38.81
C ARG A 45 -9.86 -7.61 -38.71
N LYS A 46 -9.83 -8.47 -37.68
CA LYS A 46 -8.74 -9.45 -37.41
C LYS A 46 -7.36 -8.82 -37.54
N LYS A 47 -7.22 -7.59 -37.05
CA LYS A 47 -5.96 -6.85 -37.15
C LYS A 47 -4.87 -7.63 -36.41
N GLU A 48 -3.68 -7.69 -37.00
CA GLU A 48 -2.50 -8.25 -36.37
C GLU A 48 -1.56 -7.16 -35.86
N GLU A 49 -0.94 -7.39 -34.71
CA GLU A 49 -0.01 -6.43 -34.10
C GLU A 49 1.08 -7.13 -33.29
N TRP A 50 2.30 -6.61 -33.36
CA TRP A 50 3.39 -7.03 -32.49
C TRP A 50 3.37 -6.25 -31.19
N VAL A 51 3.17 -6.94 -30.07
CA VAL A 51 3.05 -6.32 -28.75
C VAL A 51 4.07 -6.86 -27.75
N PRO A 52 4.46 -6.08 -26.72
CA PRO A 52 5.19 -6.62 -25.58
C PRO A 52 4.36 -7.71 -24.87
N PRO A 53 4.95 -8.85 -24.46
CA PRO A 53 4.24 -9.92 -23.73
C PRO A 53 3.48 -9.43 -22.48
N SER A 54 3.99 -8.38 -21.81
CA SER A 54 3.37 -7.79 -20.62
C SER A 54 2.00 -7.15 -20.84
N ARG A 55 1.58 -6.95 -22.10
CA ARG A 55 0.23 -6.50 -22.45
C ARG A 55 -0.81 -7.64 -22.40
N LEU A 56 -0.37 -8.89 -22.40
CA LEU A 56 -1.22 -10.06 -22.20
C LEU A 56 -1.32 -10.32 -20.69
N LYS A 57 -2.55 -10.24 -20.15
CA LYS A 57 -2.77 -10.23 -18.69
C LYS A 57 -3.11 -11.60 -18.13
N THR A 58 -4.00 -12.31 -18.79
CA THR A 58 -4.54 -13.61 -18.38
C THR A 58 -5.17 -14.30 -19.60
N PRO A 59 -5.36 -15.62 -19.60
CA PRO A 59 -6.22 -16.27 -20.58
C PRO A 59 -7.62 -15.64 -20.63
N TRP A 60 -8.23 -15.60 -21.81
CA TRP A 60 -9.48 -14.85 -22.01
C TRP A 60 -10.65 -15.38 -21.18
N ASN A 61 -10.72 -16.71 -20.97
CA ASN A 61 -11.70 -17.33 -20.09
C ASN A 61 -11.63 -16.86 -18.62
N ASN A 62 -10.49 -16.29 -18.20
CA ASN A 62 -10.26 -15.71 -16.88
C ASN A 62 -10.37 -14.17 -16.86
N ALA A 63 -10.64 -13.51 -17.99
CA ALA A 63 -10.62 -12.05 -18.12
C ALA A 63 -11.62 -11.33 -17.19
N ALA A 64 -12.81 -11.93 -17.00
CA ALA A 64 -13.82 -11.39 -16.10
C ALA A 64 -13.34 -11.42 -14.64
N ALA A 65 -12.88 -12.57 -14.15
CA ALA A 65 -12.35 -12.72 -12.80
C ALA A 65 -11.14 -11.81 -12.53
N PHE A 66 -10.26 -11.64 -13.53
CA PHE A 66 -9.14 -10.71 -13.45
C PHE A 66 -9.61 -9.26 -13.31
N SER A 67 -10.59 -8.85 -14.12
CA SER A 67 -11.16 -7.49 -14.07
C SER A 67 -11.86 -7.22 -12.73
N GLU A 68 -12.63 -8.18 -12.22
CA GLU A 68 -13.27 -8.09 -10.90
C GLU A 68 -12.24 -7.96 -9.79
N ARG A 69 -11.15 -8.72 -9.85
CA ARG A 69 -10.03 -8.59 -8.90
C ARG A 69 -9.44 -7.19 -8.94
N GLU A 70 -9.11 -6.67 -10.11
CA GLU A 70 -8.58 -5.30 -10.23
C GLU A 70 -9.56 -4.25 -9.70
N GLN A 71 -10.86 -4.42 -9.95
CA GLN A 71 -11.87 -3.51 -9.40
C GLN A 71 -11.95 -3.57 -7.88
N ARG A 72 -11.80 -4.75 -7.25
CA ARG A 72 -11.74 -4.86 -5.78
C ARG A 72 -10.55 -4.06 -5.22
N TRP A 73 -9.38 -4.20 -5.83
CA TRP A 73 -8.19 -3.46 -5.45
C TRP A 73 -8.35 -1.94 -5.67
N ALA A 74 -8.93 -1.52 -6.80
CA ALA A 74 -9.16 -0.11 -7.09
C ALA A 74 -10.12 0.56 -6.07
N ARG A 75 -11.08 -0.17 -5.51
CA ARG A 75 -12.00 0.35 -4.48
C ARG A 75 -11.29 0.65 -3.15
N LEU A 76 -10.12 0.06 -2.89
CA LEU A 76 -9.36 0.35 -1.67
C LEU A 76 -8.85 1.80 -1.64
N GLU A 77 -8.66 2.41 -2.80
CA GLU A 77 -8.20 3.80 -2.93
C GLU A 77 -9.34 4.83 -2.79
N GLU A 78 -10.59 4.39 -2.63
CA GLU A 78 -11.72 5.29 -2.48
C GLU A 78 -11.56 6.16 -1.22
N GLY A 79 -11.63 7.48 -1.40
CA GLY A 79 -11.45 8.46 -0.32
C GLY A 79 -10.01 8.58 0.20
N TYR A 80 -9.02 7.93 -0.42
CA TYR A 80 -7.62 8.04 -0.03
C TYR A 80 -7.13 9.50 -0.14
N ARG A 81 -6.54 10.01 0.95
CA ARG A 81 -6.15 11.42 1.08
C ARG A 81 -4.76 11.74 0.56
N GLY A 82 -4.02 10.72 0.11
CA GLY A 82 -2.66 10.87 -0.41
C GLY A 82 -1.58 10.57 0.63
N PRO A 83 -0.31 10.51 0.19
CA PRO A 83 0.82 10.03 1.00
C PRO A 83 1.31 11.02 2.07
N PHE A 84 0.70 12.21 2.15
CA PHE A 84 1.08 13.25 3.12
C PHE A 84 -0.01 13.44 4.20
N ASP A 85 -0.97 12.52 4.30
CA ASP A 85 -1.96 12.54 5.38
C ASP A 85 -1.27 12.16 6.71
N PRO A 86 -1.19 13.09 7.69
CA PRO A 86 -0.41 12.87 8.90
C PRO A 86 -1.01 11.80 9.82
N GLU A 87 -2.31 11.54 9.73
CA GLU A 87 -2.98 10.50 10.51
C GLU A 87 -2.62 9.11 9.96
N LEU A 88 -2.67 8.95 8.65
CA LEU A 88 -2.22 7.73 8.00
C LEU A 88 -0.73 7.49 8.23
N ASN A 89 0.11 8.52 8.06
CA ASN A 89 1.56 8.39 8.29
C ASN A 89 1.87 7.95 9.72
N ALA A 90 1.10 8.42 10.71
CA ALA A 90 1.25 7.98 12.10
C ALA A 90 0.94 6.48 12.24
N ALA A 91 -0.10 5.99 11.56
CA ALA A 91 -0.45 4.58 11.58
C ALA A 91 0.58 3.71 10.84
N GLU A 92 1.08 4.16 9.70
CA GLU A 92 2.12 3.48 8.94
C GLU A 92 3.40 3.33 9.77
N GLN A 93 3.84 4.38 10.47
CA GLN A 93 4.99 4.32 11.38
C GLN A 93 4.79 3.27 12.47
N ILE A 94 3.62 3.24 13.11
CA ILE A 94 3.32 2.25 14.14
C ILE A 94 3.40 0.82 13.59
N ILE A 95 2.84 0.59 12.41
CA ILE A 95 2.84 -0.73 11.79
C ILE A 95 4.27 -1.13 11.40
N GLU A 96 5.03 -0.25 10.75
CA GLU A 96 6.40 -0.54 10.32
C GLU A 96 7.37 -0.82 11.48
N LEU A 97 7.21 -0.12 12.60
CA LEU A 97 8.13 -0.20 13.73
C LEU A 97 7.80 -1.31 14.71
N PHE A 98 6.51 -1.56 14.94
CA PHE A 98 6.07 -2.45 16.03
C PHE A 98 5.40 -3.73 15.55
N MET A 99 5.20 -3.91 14.25
CA MET A 99 4.51 -5.06 13.70
C MET A 99 5.38 -5.83 12.70
N ASP A 100 5.37 -7.15 12.82
CA ASP A 100 6.09 -8.04 11.90
C ASP A 100 5.41 -8.06 10.52
N LYS A 101 6.20 -8.03 9.45
CA LYS A 101 5.72 -8.11 8.06
C LYS A 101 5.02 -9.42 7.72
N GLU A 102 5.29 -10.48 8.48
CA GLU A 102 4.58 -11.76 8.42
C GLU A 102 3.23 -11.72 9.17
N MET A 103 2.98 -10.69 9.98
CA MET A 103 1.67 -10.44 10.60
C MET A 103 0.82 -9.52 9.74
N VAL A 104 1.35 -8.37 9.36
CA VAL A 104 0.67 -7.34 8.56
C VAL A 104 1.62 -6.68 7.58
N GLU A 105 1.10 -6.22 6.44
CA GLU A 105 1.88 -5.51 5.43
C GLU A 105 1.05 -4.38 4.83
N ILE A 106 1.67 -3.22 4.62
CA ILE A 106 1.04 -2.05 4.00
C ILE A 106 1.17 -2.15 2.48
N GLU A 107 0.05 -2.05 1.78
CA GLU A 107 -0.03 -2.05 0.32
C GLU A 107 0.00 -0.61 -0.21
N TYR A 108 1.19 0.00 -0.27
CA TYR A 108 1.35 1.41 -0.69
C TYR A 108 0.84 1.70 -2.11
N ASN A 109 0.88 0.71 -3.01
CA ASN A 109 0.34 0.82 -4.37
C ASN A 109 -1.19 0.70 -4.43
N SER A 110 -1.86 0.68 -3.29
CA SER A 110 -3.32 0.53 -3.18
C SER A 110 -3.86 1.41 -2.06
N GLY A 111 -3.39 2.65 -2.03
CA GLY A 111 -3.81 3.68 -1.07
C GLY A 111 -3.45 3.36 0.37
N SER A 112 -2.39 2.60 0.62
CA SER A 112 -1.99 2.15 1.96
C SER A 112 -3.04 1.27 2.66
N ALA A 113 -3.73 0.45 1.88
CA ALA A 113 -4.51 -0.67 2.40
C ALA A 113 -3.64 -1.60 3.26
N LEU A 114 -4.24 -2.31 4.20
CA LEU A 114 -3.54 -3.24 5.06
C LEU A 114 -3.84 -4.68 4.65
N ARG A 115 -2.79 -5.46 4.41
CA ARG A 115 -2.84 -6.91 4.28
C ARG A 115 -2.58 -7.55 5.64
N ILE A 116 -3.53 -8.32 6.13
CA ILE A 116 -3.43 -9.07 7.38
C ILE A 116 -3.17 -10.54 7.06
N LYS A 117 -1.96 -10.99 7.33
CA LYS A 117 -1.49 -12.36 7.07
C LYS A 117 -1.71 -13.28 8.27
N ASN A 118 -1.62 -12.73 9.48
CA ASN A 118 -1.88 -13.48 10.72
C ASN A 118 -2.89 -12.76 11.62
N PHE A 119 -4.17 -13.01 11.34
CA PHE A 119 -5.29 -12.39 12.06
C PHE A 119 -5.30 -12.73 13.56
N GLY A 120 -4.95 -13.97 13.93
CA GLY A 120 -4.96 -14.41 15.34
C GLY A 120 -3.92 -13.68 16.19
N TYR A 121 -2.71 -13.52 15.66
CA TYR A 121 -1.65 -12.79 16.34
C TYR A 121 -1.99 -11.29 16.45
N LEU A 122 -2.51 -10.69 15.37
CA LEU A 122 -2.96 -9.29 15.36
C LEU A 122 -4.05 -9.02 16.42
N MET A 123 -5.04 -9.93 16.54
CA MET A 123 -6.09 -9.82 17.56
C MET A 123 -5.52 -9.80 18.98
N GLY A 124 -4.53 -10.66 19.26
CA GLY A 124 -3.87 -10.72 20.56
C GLY A 124 -3.09 -9.45 20.87
N LEU A 125 -2.30 -8.98 19.89
CA LEU A 125 -1.49 -7.77 20.02
C LEU A 125 -2.34 -6.52 20.29
N LEU A 126 -3.44 -6.36 19.55
CA LEU A 126 -4.31 -5.18 19.62
C LEU A 126 -5.46 -5.32 20.62
N ARG A 127 -5.62 -6.50 21.25
CA ARG A 127 -6.74 -6.83 22.13
C ARG A 127 -8.09 -6.49 21.48
N ILE A 128 -8.29 -6.98 20.25
CA ILE A 128 -9.50 -6.77 19.44
C ILE A 128 -10.22 -8.09 19.13
N SER A 129 -11.50 -7.99 18.79
CA SER A 129 -12.31 -9.13 18.33
C SER A 129 -12.26 -9.29 16.80
N ARG A 130 -12.74 -10.42 16.28
CA ARG A 130 -12.91 -10.61 14.82
C ARG A 130 -13.85 -9.58 14.18
N GLY A 131 -14.81 -9.05 14.95
CA GLY A 131 -15.74 -8.02 14.48
C GLY A 131 -15.08 -6.67 14.23
N PHE A 132 -13.82 -6.47 14.61
CA PHE A 132 -13.13 -5.18 14.44
C PHE A 132 -13.03 -4.71 12.99
N PHE A 133 -13.03 -5.63 12.02
CA PHE A 133 -12.92 -5.27 10.60
C PHE A 133 -14.23 -5.38 9.81
N THR A 134 -15.33 -5.80 10.43
CA THR A 134 -16.55 -6.14 9.69
C THR A 134 -17.29 -4.92 9.13
N HIS A 135 -17.00 -3.72 9.62
CA HIS A 135 -17.62 -2.47 9.12
C HIS A 135 -16.90 -1.89 7.90
N TYR A 136 -15.76 -2.44 7.49
CA TYR A 136 -15.05 -1.95 6.29
C TYR A 136 -15.63 -2.60 5.02
N ALA A 137 -16.47 -1.84 4.31
CA ALA A 137 -17.22 -2.33 3.14
C ALA A 137 -16.36 -2.88 1.98
N HIS A 138 -15.09 -2.50 1.90
CA HIS A 138 -14.16 -2.94 0.85
C HIS A 138 -13.15 -3.99 1.35
N ALA A 139 -13.35 -4.56 2.54
CA ALA A 139 -12.54 -5.67 3.00
C ALA A 139 -12.83 -6.95 2.18
N PHE A 140 -11.79 -7.70 1.83
CA PHE A 140 -11.93 -8.98 1.11
C PHE A 140 -10.79 -9.95 1.45
N ALA A 141 -10.99 -11.24 1.18
CA ALA A 141 -9.95 -12.25 1.32
C ALA A 141 -9.22 -12.49 0.00
N GLU A 142 -7.89 -12.61 0.04
CA GLU A 142 -7.08 -12.95 -1.13
C GLU A 142 -5.82 -13.72 -0.71
N GLY A 143 -5.60 -14.90 -1.29
CA GLY A 143 -4.38 -15.69 -1.02
C GLY A 143 -4.27 -16.25 0.39
N GLY A 144 -5.38 -16.31 1.15
CA GLY A 144 -5.38 -16.68 2.57
C GLY A 144 -5.28 -15.49 3.52
N ASP A 145 -4.96 -14.31 2.99
CA ASP A 145 -4.87 -13.06 3.75
C ASP A 145 -6.19 -12.30 3.74
N THR A 146 -6.37 -11.39 4.70
CA THR A 146 -7.46 -10.41 4.70
C THR A 146 -6.92 -9.06 4.26
N ILE A 147 -7.49 -8.47 3.22
CA ILE A 147 -7.19 -7.13 2.75
C ILE A 147 -8.25 -6.18 3.28
N VAL A 148 -7.84 -5.08 3.91
CA VAL A 148 -8.73 -4.04 4.44
C VAL A 148 -8.31 -2.66 3.91
N PRO A 149 -9.25 -1.73 3.69
CA PRO A 149 -8.95 -0.40 3.16
C PRO A 149 -8.17 0.45 4.17
N TRP A 150 -7.56 1.54 3.68
CA TRP A 150 -6.70 2.44 4.46
C TRP A 150 -7.28 2.99 5.78
N PRO A 151 -8.60 3.20 5.97
CA PRO A 151 -9.12 3.59 7.28
C PRO A 151 -8.92 2.50 8.35
N ALA A 152 -8.76 1.24 7.94
CA ALA A 152 -8.41 0.15 8.85
C ALA A 152 -6.93 0.19 9.25
N THR A 153 -6.04 0.66 8.37
CA THR A 153 -4.63 0.93 8.69
C THR A 153 -4.54 1.92 9.85
N ILE A 154 -5.27 3.04 9.76
CA ILE A 154 -5.38 4.03 10.84
C ILE A 154 -5.92 3.42 12.12
N ALA A 155 -7.03 2.68 12.03
CA ALA A 155 -7.65 2.06 13.21
C ALA A 155 -6.71 1.06 13.91
N VAL A 156 -5.91 0.31 13.15
CA VAL A 156 -4.89 -0.60 13.68
C VAL A 156 -3.78 0.16 14.41
N GLY A 157 -3.22 1.21 13.78
CA GLY A 157 -2.18 2.03 14.38
C GLY A 157 -2.64 2.74 15.66
N ALA A 158 -3.82 3.37 15.61
CA ALA A 158 -4.45 4.00 16.76
C ALA A 158 -4.69 3.00 17.89
N ARG A 159 -5.24 1.82 17.56
CA ARG A 159 -5.50 0.79 18.55
C ARG A 159 -4.23 0.26 19.19
N PHE A 160 -3.15 0.12 18.44
CA PHE A 160 -1.85 -0.26 19.00
C PHE A 160 -1.37 0.78 20.01
N ALA A 161 -1.41 2.07 19.65
CA ALA A 161 -1.00 3.15 20.55
C ALA A 161 -1.86 3.25 21.82
N GLU A 162 -3.16 2.93 21.74
CA GLU A 162 -4.00 2.83 22.94
C GLU A 162 -3.59 1.69 23.87
N VAL A 163 -3.15 0.56 23.32
CA VAL A 163 -2.83 -0.66 24.10
C VAL A 163 -1.40 -0.64 24.62
N HIS A 164 -0.47 -0.03 23.88
CA HIS A 164 0.97 0.01 24.18
C HIS A 164 1.49 1.46 24.21
N PRO A 165 0.90 2.35 25.04
CA PRO A 165 1.22 3.78 25.01
C PRO A 165 2.67 4.08 25.41
N GLU A 166 3.26 3.29 26.31
CA GLU A 166 4.64 3.48 26.76
C GLU A 166 5.66 3.30 25.64
N ASP A 167 5.47 2.27 24.80
CA ASP A 167 6.35 1.99 23.66
C ASP A 167 6.26 3.11 22.62
N VAL A 168 5.05 3.60 22.36
CA VAL A 168 4.81 4.68 21.41
C VAL A 168 5.35 6.01 21.93
N LEU A 169 5.13 6.34 23.21
CA LEU A 169 5.65 7.57 23.81
C LEU A 169 7.18 7.59 23.86
N ARG A 170 7.84 6.44 24.09
CA ARG A 170 9.29 6.31 24.01
C ARG A 170 9.80 6.59 22.60
N TYR A 171 9.16 5.99 21.60
CA TYR A 171 9.48 6.27 20.19
C TYR A 171 9.33 7.75 19.84
N ILE A 172 8.25 8.39 20.26
CA ILE A 172 8.02 9.84 20.04
C ILE A 172 9.14 10.67 20.66
N ALA A 173 9.58 10.35 21.87
CA ALA A 173 10.67 11.06 22.54
C ALA A 173 12.00 10.92 21.79
N ASP A 174 12.33 9.71 21.33
CA ASP A 174 13.53 9.44 20.54
C ASP A 174 13.51 10.20 19.21
N GLU A 175 12.35 10.23 18.54
CA GLU A 175 12.15 10.98 17.29
C GLU A 175 12.25 12.49 17.48
N GLU A 176 11.71 13.04 18.57
CA GLU A 176 11.81 14.46 18.87
C GLU A 176 13.25 14.88 19.17
N ALA A 177 13.99 14.08 19.95
CA ALA A 177 15.40 14.32 20.21
C ALA A 177 16.22 14.28 18.90
N ARG A 178 15.91 13.33 18.01
CA ARG A 178 16.52 13.25 16.68
C ARG A 178 16.21 14.49 15.84
N ALA A 179 14.93 14.85 15.74
CA ALA A 179 14.49 16.01 14.96
C ALA A 179 15.07 17.32 15.47
N GLU A 180 15.17 17.49 16.80
CA GLU A 180 15.81 18.67 17.41
C GLU A 180 17.29 18.75 16.99
N ASN A 181 18.04 17.65 17.15
CA ASN A 181 19.44 17.59 16.74
C ASN A 181 19.61 17.89 15.23
N GLU A 182 18.79 17.30 14.38
CA GLU A 182 18.83 17.50 12.92
C GLU A 182 18.41 18.92 12.51
N SER A 183 17.52 19.58 13.27
CA SER A 183 17.10 20.97 13.03
C SER A 183 18.21 22.00 13.31
N VAL A 184 19.23 21.62 14.07
CA VAL A 184 20.41 22.47 14.37
C VAL A 184 21.58 22.10 13.47
N HIS A 185 21.80 20.80 13.26
CA HIS A 185 23.03 20.29 12.65
C HIS A 185 22.85 19.77 11.22
N GLY A 186 21.62 19.65 10.72
CA GLY A 186 21.32 18.89 9.50
C GLY A 186 21.54 17.40 9.69
N MET A 187 21.39 16.63 8.61
CA MET A 187 21.60 15.18 8.64
C MET A 187 22.40 14.68 7.44
N ARG A 188 23.21 13.65 7.65
CA ARG A 188 23.91 12.97 6.56
C ARG A 188 23.09 11.79 6.08
N VAL A 189 22.83 11.75 4.78
CA VAL A 189 22.15 10.65 4.10
C VAL A 189 23.12 9.94 3.18
N HIS A 190 22.74 8.75 2.67
CA HIS A 190 23.60 7.97 1.78
C HIS A 190 24.12 8.76 0.55
N ARG A 191 23.33 9.73 0.07
CA ARG A 191 23.65 10.58 -1.10
C ARG A 191 23.86 12.05 -0.75
N GLY A 192 24.46 12.36 0.39
CA GLY A 192 24.91 13.71 0.70
C GLY A 192 24.49 14.19 2.07
N PHE A 193 24.24 15.49 2.16
CA PHE A 193 23.92 16.17 3.41
C PHE A 193 22.69 17.04 3.21
N ILE A 194 21.73 16.92 4.12
CA ILE A 194 20.52 17.73 4.18
C ILE A 194 20.77 18.82 5.22
N SER A 195 20.53 20.08 4.85
CA SER A 195 20.78 21.21 5.74
C SER A 195 19.80 21.23 6.92
N ALA A 196 20.24 21.85 8.01
CA ALA A 196 19.44 22.06 9.22
C ALA A 196 18.08 22.73 8.94
N GLU A 197 18.07 23.72 8.03
CA GLU A 197 16.84 24.41 7.60
C GLU A 197 15.85 23.48 6.90
N VAL A 198 16.33 22.59 6.03
CA VAL A 198 15.48 21.60 5.38
C VAL A 198 14.96 20.59 6.40
N CYS A 199 15.82 20.04 7.26
CA CYS A 199 15.39 19.14 8.34
C CYS A 199 14.31 19.77 9.23
N LYS A 200 14.50 21.04 9.62
CA LYS A 200 13.51 21.77 10.41
C LYS A 200 12.18 21.92 9.69
N ARG A 201 12.19 22.30 8.40
CA ARG A 201 10.98 22.45 7.61
C ARG A 201 10.24 21.11 7.46
N GLU A 202 10.95 20.03 7.13
CA GLU A 202 10.35 18.69 7.03
C GLU A 202 9.74 18.23 8.36
N ASP A 203 10.39 18.51 9.50
CA ASP A 203 9.81 18.22 10.81
C ASP A 203 8.54 19.04 11.07
N GLU A 204 8.54 20.32 10.72
CA GLU A 204 7.37 21.20 10.88
C GLU A 204 6.19 20.79 9.98
N GLU A 205 6.46 20.41 8.74
CA GLU A 205 5.45 20.05 7.73
C GLU A 205 4.91 18.61 7.91
N HIS A 206 5.76 17.67 8.34
CA HIS A 206 5.41 16.24 8.36
C HIS A 206 5.62 15.58 9.72
N GLY A 207 6.75 15.83 10.38
CA GLY A 207 7.11 15.18 11.66
C GLY A 207 6.16 15.53 12.81
N ARG A 208 6.02 16.82 13.12
CA ARG A 208 5.18 17.33 14.22
C ARG A 208 3.70 16.98 14.03
N PRO A 209 3.08 17.15 12.85
CA PRO A 209 1.70 16.73 12.63
C PRO A 209 1.49 15.24 12.89
N THR A 210 2.41 14.39 12.46
CA THR A 210 2.35 12.93 12.67
C THR A 210 2.45 12.59 14.17
N ARG A 211 3.44 13.14 14.88
CA ARG A 211 3.60 12.90 16.33
C ARG A 211 2.42 13.39 17.16
N ARG A 212 1.70 14.42 16.70
CA ARG A 212 0.47 14.88 17.35
C ARG A 212 -0.62 13.80 17.36
N PHE A 213 -0.82 13.06 16.27
CA PHE A 213 -1.76 11.94 16.23
C PHE A 213 -1.32 10.80 17.15
N LEU A 214 -0.03 10.44 17.12
CA LEU A 214 0.51 9.39 18.00
C LEU A 214 0.27 9.70 19.49
N ARG A 215 0.54 10.95 19.93
CA ARG A 215 0.25 11.38 21.31
C ARG A 215 -1.24 11.33 21.63
N ALA A 216 -2.09 11.79 20.71
CA ALA A 216 -3.54 11.80 20.88
C ALA A 216 -4.09 10.37 21.07
N TRP A 217 -3.60 9.39 20.30
CA TRP A 217 -4.02 7.99 20.44
C TRP A 217 -3.53 7.33 21.73
N CYS A 218 -2.37 7.74 22.26
CA CYS A 218 -1.92 7.34 23.59
C CYS A 218 -2.76 7.96 24.72
N ARG A 219 -3.77 8.80 24.40
CA ARG A 219 -4.55 9.62 25.35
C ARG A 219 -3.66 10.52 26.21
N TYR A 220 -2.52 10.93 25.66
CA TYR A 220 -1.60 11.84 26.31
C TYR A 220 -2.02 13.28 26.00
N GLU A 221 -2.57 13.97 27.00
CA GLU A 221 -2.63 15.42 26.95
C GLU A 221 -1.27 15.98 27.37
N PRO A 222 -0.61 16.82 26.54
CA PRO A 222 0.59 17.51 26.98
C PRO A 222 0.23 18.37 28.20
N GLN A 223 0.95 18.19 29.32
CA GLN A 223 0.91 19.18 30.39
C GLN A 223 1.32 20.52 29.75
N SER A 224 0.37 21.44 29.66
CA SER A 224 0.63 22.78 29.16
C SER A 224 1.72 23.38 30.05
N ALA A 225 2.87 23.71 29.45
CA ALA A 225 3.91 24.44 30.13
C ALA A 225 3.31 25.76 30.62
N THR A 226 3.01 25.81 31.91
CA THR A 226 2.63 27.04 32.59
C THR A 226 3.94 27.72 32.97
N VAL A 227 4.40 28.64 32.14
CA VAL A 227 5.30 29.74 32.53
C VAL A 227 4.89 30.98 31.76
#